data_AF-A0A3A9BGE6-F1
#
_entry.id   AF-A0A3A9BGE6-F1
#
_cell.length_a   1.000
_cell.length_b   1.000
_cell.length_c   1.000
_cell.angle_alpha   90.00
_cell.angle_beta   90.00
_cell.angle_gamma   90.00
#
_symmetry.space_group_name_H-M   'P 1'
#
loop_
_entity.id
_entity.type
_entity.pdbx_description
1 polymer ?
#
loop_
_entity_poly.entity_id
_entity_poly.type
_entity_poly.pdbx_seq_one_letter_code
_entity_poly.pdbx_strand_id
1 'polypeptide(L)' 'MLGDLSRVEKIYIRTGYTDMRKQLDGLIDIIQYSFRLDPYSNSLF' A
#
# COMPACT_ATOMS: atom_id res chain seq x y z
N MET A 1 11.11 6.51 11.18
CA MET A 1 9.90 7.30 11.51
C MET A 1 9.28 7.72 10.20
N LEU A 2 7.96 7.55 10.00
CA LEU A 2 7.31 8.02 8.77
C LEU A 2 7.59 9.53 8.62
N GLY A 3 8.10 9.92 7.45
CA GLY A 3 8.54 11.29 7.17
C GLY A 3 7.39 12.28 7.12
N ASP A 4 7.61 13.42 6.47
CA ASP A 4 6.54 14.38 6.23
C ASP A 4 5.45 13.79 5.33
N LEU A 5 4.26 13.57 5.90
CA LEU A 5 3.08 13.04 5.22
C LEU A 5 2.14 14.14 4.70
N SER A 6 2.51 15.43 4.84
CA SER A 6 1.63 16.56 4.49
C SER A 6 1.23 16.60 3.02
N ARG A 7 1.94 15.87 2.15
CA ARG A 7 1.69 15.81 0.70
C ARG A 7 0.99 14.53 0.25
N VAL A 8 0.76 13.56 1.14
CA VAL A 8 0.11 12.29 0.79
C VAL A 8 -1.38 12.53 0.61
N GLU A 9 -1.94 12.08 -0.51
CA GLU A 9 -3.36 12.30 -0.82
C GLU A 9 -4.27 11.30 -0.12
N LYS A 10 -3.82 10.03 -0.03
CA LYS A 10 -4.61 8.92 0.50
C LYS A 10 -3.76 7.99 1.35
N ILE A 11 -4.32 7.49 2.44
CA ILE A 11 -3.70 6.49 3.31
C ILE A 11 -4.65 5.29 3.38
N TYR A 12 -4.12 4.12 3.08
CA TYR A 12 -4.86 2.86 3.12
C TYR A 12 -4.34 1.99 4.26
N ILE A 13 -5.25 1.31 4.96
CA ILE A 13 -4.91 0.38 6.03
C ILE A 13 -5.69 -0.91 5.80
N ARG A 14 -4.97 -2.02 5.65
CA ARG A 14 -5.57 -3.36 5.62
C ARG A 14 -5.60 -3.94 7.03
N THR A 15 -6.78 -4.35 7.47
CA THR A 15 -6.95 -5.10 8.72
C THR A 15 -6.80 -6.61 8.48
N GLY A 16 -6.24 -7.33 9.45
CA GLY A 16 -6.09 -8.79 9.40
C GLY A 16 -4.73 -9.27 8.88
N TYR A 17 -4.61 -10.58 8.64
CA TYR A 17 -3.32 -11.19 8.28
C TYR A 17 -2.99 -11.01 6.80
N THR A 18 -1.85 -10.39 6.50
CA THR A 18 -1.28 -10.31 5.16
C THR A 18 -0.06 -11.22 5.07
N ASP A 19 -0.05 -12.11 4.09
CA ASP A 19 1.14 -12.90 3.79
C ASP A 19 2.12 -12.07 2.95
N MET A 20 3.15 -11.53 3.60
CA MET A 20 4.16 -10.67 2.98
C MET A 20 5.43 -11.43 2.56
N ARG A 21 5.36 -12.76 2.31
CA ARG A 21 6.54 -13.56 1.88
C ARG A 21 7.21 -13.04 0.60
N LYS A 22 6.48 -12.35 -0.26
CA LYS A 22 6.99 -11.65 -1.46
C LYS A 22 7.42 -10.19 -1.23
N GLN A 23 7.38 -9.71 0.02
CA GLN A 23 7.75 -8.35 0.41
C GLN A 23 7.05 -7.28 -0.44
N LEU A 24 7.81 -6.37 -1.07
CA LEU A 24 7.29 -5.24 -1.85
C LEU A 24 6.48 -5.70 -3.08
N ASP A 25 6.96 -6.70 -3.82
CA ASP A 25 6.23 -7.20 -4.99
C ASP A 25 4.89 -7.81 -4.58
N GLY A 26 4.86 -8.51 -3.44
CA GLY A 26 3.62 -9.02 -2.87
C GLY A 26 2.65 -7.92 -2.44
N LEU A 27 3.17 -6.81 -1.91
CA LEU A 27 2.36 -5.65 -1.55
C LEU A 27 1.75 -5.00 -2.80
N ILE A 28 2.57 -4.77 -3.84
CA ILE A 28 2.12 -4.23 -5.13
C ILE A 28 1.04 -5.12 -5.74
N ASP A 29 1.24 -6.45 -5.74
CA ASP A 29 0.25 -7.42 -6.20
C ASP A 29 -1.09 -7.26 -5.46
N ILE A 30 -1.05 -7.10 -4.12
CA ILE A 30 -2.27 -6.95 -3.31
C ILE A 30 -2.98 -5.63 -3.63
N ILE A 31 -2.24 -4.51 -3.69
CA ILE A 31 -2.79 -3.18 -4.00
C ILE A 31 -3.47 -3.21 -5.39
N GLN A 32 -2.75 -3.73 -6.38
CA GLN A 32 -3.19 -3.70 -7.78
C GLN A 32 -4.31 -4.71 -8.08
N TYR A 33 -4.20 -5.95 -7.60
CA TYR A 33 -5.13 -7.01 -7.99
C TYR A 33 -6.24 -7.25 -6.97
N SER A 34 -5.97 -7.14 -5.67
CA SER A 34 -6.99 -7.38 -4.64
C SER A 34 -7.85 -6.15 -4.39
N PHE A 35 -7.23 -4.97 -4.30
CA PHE A 35 -7.94 -3.70 -4.05
C PHE A 35 -8.22 -2.88 -5.30
N ARG A 36 -7.63 -3.24 -6.45
CA ARG A 36 -7.79 -2.50 -7.73
C ARG A 36 -7.38 -1.03 -7.62
N LEU A 37 -6.34 -0.76 -6.85
CA LEU A 37 -5.75 0.58 -6.67
C LEU A 37 -4.46 0.70 -7.48
N ASP A 38 -4.06 1.94 -7.78
CA ASP A 38 -2.77 2.22 -8.44
C ASP A 38 -1.65 2.33 -7.39
N PRO A 39 -0.69 1.38 -7.34
CA PRO A 39 0.41 1.38 -6.38
C PRO A 39 1.41 2.53 -6.60
N TYR A 40 1.35 3.21 -7.76
CA TYR A 40 2.22 4.34 -8.09
C TYR A 40 1.55 5.70 -7.88
N SER A 41 0.30 5.71 -7.40
CA SER A 41 -0.38 6.93 -7.01
C SER A 41 0.29 7.59 -5.79
N ASN A 42 0.00 8.87 -5.56
CA ASN A 42 0.49 9.61 -4.38
C ASN A 42 -0.26 9.21 -3.10
N SER A 43 -0.10 7.94 -2.75
CA SER A 43 -0.80 7.27 -1.67
C SER A 43 0.18 6.48 -0.80
N LEU A 44 -0.16 6.33 0.47
CA LEU A 44 0.50 5.43 1.39
C LEU A 44 -0.36 4.18 1.56
N PHE A 45 0.24 2.99 1.43
CA PHE A 45 -0.43 1.69 1.52
C PHE A 45 0.11 0.85 2.67
#